data_AF-A0AAV2ZL65-F1
#
_entry.id   AF-A0AAV2ZL65-F1
#
_cell.length_a   1.000
_cell.length_b   1.000
_cell.length_c   1.000
_cell.angle_alpha   90.00
_cell.angle_beta   90.00
_cell.angle_gamma   90.00
#
_symmetry.space_group_name_H-M   'P 1'
#
loop_
_entity.id
_entity.type
_entity.pdbx_description
1 polymer ?
#
loop_
_entity_poly.entity_id
_entity_poly.type
_entity_poly.pdbx_seq_one_letter_code
_entity_poly.pdbx_strand_id
1 'polypeptide(L)'
;MRMDMGNQHASITALHEIQRKVKDLEQSVAGFSGLQSDPEYRKLEKALTKQFFEIESIDTEGKGNIVQARKRAMEEVERLLKELEHNANHPCRLEIEKIFREAQCLVAQQIAPLYGGRRCIPEEFEEGIQNILMRLTQVKTEGKASLRKARYRTLTKVLAIQEILENCSKQQILALPLSTDAHPSVSKINTVMLEVNKARGSLIALLAGVNECETYRHLSCVLSGLIADLDALDVSGHVEVRNYRKEVVEEINNLLKYLDLEEEARFTSAYDLAKNQSIVKIEFIRKRSAEIKACILEKGHNISDIHVGTKSELQGLITQLDEVSVEKNPCIREARRRAVVEVQTVISYIDLKEALERRLGACNQTNPEHPSHATVWKVLGSLSDLQKEVLSFDGNRADKNYIRLEELLTNQLLALDAIDPQGDDRSKEARKQAVKFANNILSYLDMKTDEWEY
;
A
#
# COMPACT_ATOMS: atom_id res chain seq x y z
N MET A 1 42.67 8.85 45.32
CA MET A 1 41.25 8.45 45.28
C MET A 1 41.13 7.23 44.40
N ARG A 2 41.04 6.04 45.00
CA ARG A 2 40.72 4.80 44.28
C ARG A 2 39.22 4.85 43.96
N MET A 3 38.85 4.76 42.69
CA MET A 3 37.47 4.48 42.30
C MET A 3 37.19 3.05 42.77
N ASP A 4 36.37 2.94 43.82
CA ASP A 4 35.85 1.68 44.30
C ASP A 4 34.91 1.13 43.22
N MET A 5 35.40 0.15 42.46
CA MET A 5 34.60 -0.66 41.54
C MET A 5 33.76 -1.62 42.40
N GLY A 6 32.83 -1.05 43.16
CA GLY A 6 31.94 -1.77 44.05
C GLY A 6 31.04 -2.71 43.26
N ASN A 7 30.98 -3.98 43.68
CA ASN A 7 30.04 -4.99 43.22
C ASN A 7 28.65 -4.37 42.99
N GLN A 8 28.13 -4.46 41.76
CA GLN A 8 26.74 -4.08 41.50
C GLN A 8 25.82 -4.92 42.39
N HIS A 9 24.89 -4.26 43.07
CA HIS A 9 23.91 -4.89 43.95
C HIS A 9 23.12 -5.96 43.18
N ALA A 10 22.91 -7.14 43.77
CA ALA A 10 22.19 -8.25 43.11
C ALA A 10 20.83 -7.81 42.54
N SER A 11 20.06 -7.02 43.29
CA SER A 11 18.78 -6.43 42.84
C SER A 11 18.92 -5.47 41.65
N ILE A 12 20.03 -4.73 41.54
CA ILE A 12 20.29 -3.83 40.39
C ILE A 12 20.62 -4.66 39.15
N THR A 13 21.43 -5.71 39.29
CA THR A 13 21.73 -6.63 38.19
C THR A 13 20.48 -7.35 37.70
N ALA A 14 19.62 -7.81 38.60
CA ALA A 14 18.33 -8.43 38.27
C ALA A 14 17.39 -7.45 37.54
N LEU A 15 17.28 -6.20 38.02
CA LEU A 15 16.51 -5.15 37.35
C LEU A 15 17.03 -4.86 35.93
N HIS A 16 18.34 -4.80 35.73
CA HIS A 16 18.92 -4.59 34.40
C HIS A 16 18.64 -5.75 33.44
N GLU A 17 18.63 -6.99 33.93
CA GLU A 17 18.30 -8.15 33.09
C GLU A 17 16.82 -8.13 32.69
N ILE A 18 15.91 -7.82 33.61
CA ILE A 18 14.49 -7.66 33.31
C ILE A 18 14.27 -6.51 32.33
N GLN A 19 14.91 -5.36 32.54
CA GLN A 19 14.81 -4.21 31.62
C GLN A 19 15.26 -4.57 30.20
N ARG A 20 16.26 -5.44 30.04
CA ARG A 20 16.65 -5.96 28.71
C ARG A 20 15.51 -6.74 28.07
N LYS A 21 14.89 -7.67 28.80
CA LYS A 21 13.73 -8.46 28.32
C LYS A 21 12.53 -7.57 28.00
N VAL A 22 12.25 -6.57 28.84
CA VAL A 22 11.18 -5.58 28.63
C VAL A 22 11.43 -4.79 27.34
N LYS A 23 12.67 -4.42 27.05
CA LYS A 23 13.04 -3.74 25.79
C LYS A 23 12.84 -4.61 24.55
N ASP A 24 13.09 -5.91 24.63
CA ASP A 24 12.80 -6.84 23.52
C ASP A 24 11.28 -6.99 23.31
N LEU A 25 10.50 -6.97 24.40
CA LEU A 25 9.04 -6.98 24.36
C LEU A 25 8.48 -5.66 23.81
N GLU A 26 9.07 -4.51 24.12
CA GLU A 26 8.69 -3.19 23.60
C GLU A 26 8.68 -3.19 22.06
N GLN A 27 9.75 -3.70 21.42
CA GLN A 27 9.79 -3.80 19.97
C GLN A 27 8.67 -4.70 19.42
N SER A 28 8.35 -5.78 20.14
CA SER A 28 7.28 -6.71 19.76
C SER A 28 5.89 -6.09 19.92
N VAL A 29 5.66 -5.29 20.97
CA VAL A 29 4.41 -4.55 21.22
C VAL A 29 4.21 -3.45 20.19
N ALA A 30 5.24 -2.67 19.88
CA ALA A 30 5.18 -1.61 18.86
C ALA A 30 4.88 -2.19 17.46
N GLY A 31 5.35 -3.41 17.18
CA GLY A 31 5.08 -4.14 15.94
C GLY A 31 3.84 -5.03 15.94
N PHE A 32 3.08 -5.08 17.05
CA PHE A 32 1.88 -5.90 17.16
C PHE A 32 0.74 -5.29 16.35
N SER A 33 0.12 -6.10 15.48
CA SER A 33 -0.94 -5.64 14.56
C SER A 33 -2.21 -6.49 14.64
N GLY A 34 -2.29 -7.39 15.63
CA GLY A 34 -3.38 -8.35 15.79
C GLY A 34 -4.59 -7.76 16.54
N LEU A 35 -5.59 -8.60 16.76
CA LEU A 35 -6.71 -8.34 17.68
C LEU A 35 -6.39 -8.91 19.06
N GLN A 36 -7.21 -8.53 20.05
CA GLN A 36 -7.16 -9.09 21.40
C GLN A 36 -7.44 -10.61 21.43
N SER A 37 -8.23 -11.11 20.47
CA SER A 37 -8.50 -12.55 20.31
C SER A 37 -7.28 -13.36 19.87
N ASP A 38 -6.25 -12.70 19.32
CA ASP A 38 -5.16 -13.39 18.66
C ASP A 38 -4.24 -14.10 19.67
N PRO A 39 -3.72 -15.30 19.36
CA PRO A 39 -2.77 -15.99 20.23
C PRO A 39 -1.51 -15.16 20.54
N GLU A 40 -1.06 -14.34 19.58
CA GLU A 40 0.11 -13.46 19.77
C GLU A 40 -0.14 -12.40 20.84
N TYR A 41 -1.35 -11.81 20.90
CA TYR A 41 -1.72 -10.85 21.94
C TYR A 41 -1.58 -11.48 23.32
N ARG A 42 -2.22 -12.64 23.52
CA ARG A 42 -2.18 -13.38 24.80
C ARG A 42 -0.77 -13.78 25.19
N LYS A 43 0.09 -14.10 24.22
CA LYS A 43 1.50 -14.42 24.46
C LYS A 43 2.28 -13.20 24.96
N LEU A 44 2.11 -12.03 24.31
CA LEU A 44 2.76 -10.78 24.70
C LEU A 44 2.27 -10.28 26.05
N GLU A 45 0.96 -10.26 26.26
CA GLU A 45 0.32 -9.90 27.54
C GLU A 45 0.89 -10.76 28.68
N LYS A 46 0.87 -12.09 28.53
CA LYS A 46 1.43 -13.01 29.53
C LYS A 46 2.92 -12.77 29.80
N ALA A 47 3.71 -12.45 28.77
CA ALA A 47 5.13 -12.16 28.92
C ALA A 47 5.37 -10.86 29.71
N LEU A 48 4.62 -9.79 29.40
CA LEU A 48 4.69 -8.52 30.12
C LEU A 48 4.23 -8.67 31.56
N THR A 49 3.09 -9.32 31.81
CA THR A 49 2.60 -9.59 33.17
C THR A 49 3.60 -10.41 33.98
N LYS A 50 4.29 -11.38 33.36
CA LYS A 50 5.37 -12.12 34.02
C LYS A 50 6.52 -11.20 34.42
N GLN A 51 6.98 -10.30 33.53
CA GLN A 51 8.03 -9.34 33.87
C GLN A 51 7.58 -8.37 34.98
N PHE A 52 6.33 -7.95 34.99
CA PHE A 52 5.77 -7.11 36.05
C PHE A 52 5.91 -7.77 37.43
N PHE A 53 5.47 -9.02 37.58
CA PHE A 53 5.59 -9.76 38.84
C PHE A 53 7.05 -10.04 39.23
N GLU A 54 7.92 -10.32 38.26
CA GLU A 54 9.36 -10.47 38.53
C GLU A 54 9.94 -9.17 39.11
N ILE A 55 9.59 -8.00 38.57
CA ILE A 55 10.03 -6.69 39.09
C ILE A 55 9.47 -6.45 40.51
N GLU A 56 8.20 -6.76 40.74
CA GLU A 56 7.54 -6.58 42.04
C GLU A 56 8.20 -7.41 43.14
N SER A 57 8.63 -8.64 42.79
CA SER A 57 9.30 -9.57 43.72
C SER A 57 10.71 -9.16 44.13
N ILE A 58 11.31 -8.14 43.49
CA ILE A 58 12.66 -7.69 43.79
C ILE A 58 12.69 -6.99 45.15
N ASP A 59 13.51 -7.54 46.05
CA ASP A 59 13.84 -6.91 47.31
C ASP A 59 14.70 -5.67 47.08
N THR A 60 14.22 -4.56 47.66
CA THR A 60 14.84 -3.24 47.55
C THR A 60 15.70 -2.91 48.76
N GLU A 61 15.60 -3.67 49.86
CA GLU A 61 16.29 -3.41 51.12
C GLU A 61 16.10 -1.96 51.63
N GLY A 62 15.01 -1.29 51.23
CA GLY A 62 14.77 0.13 51.52
C GLY A 62 15.71 1.12 50.81
N LYS A 63 16.58 0.66 49.90
CA LYS A 63 17.52 1.50 49.16
C LYS A 63 16.79 2.35 48.12
N GLY A 64 16.74 3.67 48.34
CA GLY A 64 15.93 4.60 47.54
C GLY A 64 16.21 4.55 46.03
N ASN A 65 17.46 4.32 45.62
CA ASN A 65 17.84 4.15 44.22
C ASN A 65 17.22 2.87 43.59
N ILE A 66 17.19 1.76 44.33
CA ILE A 66 16.60 0.49 43.87
C ILE A 66 15.07 0.60 43.85
N VAL A 67 14.46 1.22 44.87
CA VAL A 67 13.02 1.50 44.91
C VAL A 67 12.60 2.32 43.69
N GLN A 68 13.34 3.38 43.37
CA GLN A 68 13.05 4.23 42.22
C GLN A 68 13.24 3.48 40.88
N ALA A 69 14.30 2.69 40.74
CA ALA A 69 14.55 1.89 39.55
C ALA A 69 13.44 0.83 39.33
N ARG A 70 13.02 0.15 40.40
CA ARG A 70 11.89 -0.80 40.39
C ARG A 70 10.59 -0.12 39.95
N LYS A 71 10.28 1.03 40.54
CA LYS A 71 9.08 1.82 40.19
C LYS A 71 9.06 2.19 38.69
N ARG A 72 10.17 2.73 38.17
CA ARG A 72 10.27 3.07 36.74
C ARG A 72 10.11 1.85 35.83
N ALA A 73 10.68 0.71 36.22
CA ALA A 73 10.55 -0.53 35.45
C ALA A 73 9.10 -1.05 35.43
N MET A 74 8.36 -0.93 36.54
CA MET A 74 6.94 -1.27 36.59
C MET A 74 6.10 -0.33 35.71
N GLU A 75 6.32 0.98 35.82
CA GLU A 75 5.64 2.00 34.99
C GLU A 75 5.86 1.72 33.50
N GLU A 76 7.05 1.28 33.12
CA GLU A 76 7.37 0.89 31.75
C GLU A 76 6.55 -0.32 31.27
N VAL A 77 6.48 -1.38 32.07
CA VAL A 77 5.70 -2.58 31.72
C VAL A 77 4.20 -2.26 31.64
N GLU A 78 3.67 -1.45 32.56
CA GLU A 78 2.27 -0.98 32.49
C GLU A 78 2.00 -0.14 31.25
N ARG A 79 2.94 0.74 30.86
CA ARG A 79 2.85 1.51 29.62
C ARG A 79 2.76 0.59 28.41
N LEU A 80 3.60 -0.44 28.34
CA LEU A 80 3.60 -1.42 27.24
C LEU A 80 2.32 -2.26 27.20
N LEU A 81 1.75 -2.65 28.35
CA LEU A 81 0.46 -3.34 28.40
C LEU A 81 -0.67 -2.46 27.85
N LYS A 82 -0.72 -1.19 28.23
CA LYS A 82 -1.68 -0.22 27.70
C LYS A 82 -1.50 0.02 26.20
N GLU A 83 -0.26 0.09 25.73
CA GLU A 83 0.04 0.23 24.31
C GLU A 83 -0.40 -1.00 23.50
N LEU A 84 -0.16 -2.21 24.03
CA LEU A 84 -0.61 -3.46 23.40
C LEU A 84 -2.14 -3.51 23.28
N GLU A 85 -2.86 -3.15 24.36
CA GLU A 85 -4.32 -3.05 24.37
C GLU A 85 -4.83 -1.98 23.38
N HIS A 86 -4.21 -0.80 23.37
CA HIS A 86 -4.55 0.28 22.44
C HIS A 86 -4.33 -0.13 20.98
N ASN A 87 -3.24 -0.84 20.67
CA ASN A 87 -2.97 -1.36 19.33
C ASN A 87 -4.04 -2.36 18.88
N ALA A 88 -4.52 -3.21 19.78
CA ALA A 88 -5.57 -4.19 19.48
C ALA A 88 -6.96 -3.56 19.30
N ASN A 89 -7.25 -2.50 20.05
CA ASN A 89 -8.58 -1.87 20.14
C ASN A 89 -8.69 -0.54 19.37
N HIS A 90 -7.67 -0.17 18.60
CA HIS A 90 -7.66 1.08 17.85
C HIS A 90 -8.85 1.19 16.89
N PRO A 91 -9.55 2.33 16.77
CA PRO A 91 -10.67 2.49 15.85
C PRO A 91 -10.34 2.08 14.40
N CYS A 92 -9.21 2.53 13.86
CA CYS A 92 -8.74 2.12 12.53
C CYS A 92 -8.42 0.62 12.43
N ARG A 93 -7.91 -0.02 13.50
CA ARG A 93 -7.67 -1.47 13.52
C ARG A 93 -8.98 -2.24 13.44
N LEU A 94 -9.99 -1.77 14.16
CA LEU A 94 -11.34 -2.35 14.14
C LEU A 94 -12.04 -2.12 12.80
N GLU A 95 -11.81 -0.97 12.14
CA GLU A 95 -12.35 -0.74 10.80
C GLU A 95 -11.70 -1.65 9.75
N ILE A 96 -10.37 -1.87 9.81
CA ILE A 96 -9.68 -2.87 8.97
C ILE A 96 -10.30 -4.26 9.17
N GLU A 97 -10.52 -4.65 10.44
CA GLU A 97 -11.15 -5.93 10.76
C GLU A 97 -12.56 -6.05 10.19
N LYS A 98 -13.36 -5.00 10.36
CA LYS A 98 -14.73 -4.97 9.88
C LYS A 98 -14.78 -5.11 8.36
N ILE A 99 -13.95 -4.37 7.62
CA ILE A 99 -13.87 -4.50 6.16
C ILE A 99 -13.40 -5.91 5.76
N PHE A 100 -12.45 -6.49 6.51
CA PHE A 100 -12.02 -7.86 6.24
C PHE A 100 -13.14 -8.89 6.49
N ARG A 101 -13.95 -8.71 7.54
CA ARG A 101 -15.13 -9.56 7.79
C ARG A 101 -16.16 -9.47 6.68
N GLU A 102 -16.33 -8.31 6.06
CA GLU A 102 -17.18 -8.19 4.88
C GLU A 102 -16.65 -9.05 3.72
N ALA A 103 -15.32 -9.10 3.53
CA ALA A 103 -14.68 -10.01 2.56
C ALA A 103 -14.93 -11.49 2.91
N GLN A 104 -14.81 -11.85 4.18
CA GLN A 104 -15.09 -13.19 4.67
C GLN A 104 -16.53 -13.61 4.39
N CYS A 105 -17.49 -12.73 4.69
CA CYS A 105 -18.91 -12.97 4.42
C CYS A 105 -19.17 -13.14 2.92
N LEU A 106 -18.61 -12.26 2.09
CA LEU A 106 -18.76 -12.32 0.63
C LEU A 106 -18.21 -13.64 0.07
N VAL A 107 -17.00 -14.03 0.51
CA VAL A 107 -16.38 -15.31 0.14
C VAL A 107 -17.26 -16.47 0.60
N ALA A 108 -17.71 -16.49 1.85
CA ALA A 108 -18.54 -17.57 2.38
C ALA A 108 -19.83 -17.78 1.57
N GLN A 109 -20.45 -16.70 1.10
CA GLN A 109 -21.68 -16.72 0.32
C GLN A 109 -21.44 -17.16 -1.14
N GLN A 110 -20.36 -16.69 -1.76
CA GLN A 110 -20.16 -16.80 -3.21
C GLN A 110 -19.22 -17.93 -3.64
N ILE A 111 -18.62 -18.67 -2.70
CA ILE A 111 -17.64 -19.71 -3.01
C ILE A 111 -18.25 -21.08 -3.38
N ALA A 112 -19.51 -21.33 -3.02
CA ALA A 112 -20.20 -22.59 -3.26
C ALA A 112 -20.15 -23.10 -4.72
N PRO A 113 -20.27 -22.25 -5.76
CA PRO A 113 -20.16 -22.68 -7.16
C PRO A 113 -18.81 -23.33 -7.52
N LEU A 114 -17.71 -22.92 -6.87
CA LEU A 114 -16.37 -23.47 -7.13
C LEU A 114 -16.24 -24.92 -6.63
N TYR A 115 -16.88 -25.25 -5.51
CA TYR A 115 -16.93 -26.63 -4.99
C TYR A 115 -17.77 -27.57 -5.88
N GLY A 116 -18.79 -27.02 -6.55
CA GLY A 116 -19.60 -27.73 -7.53
C GLY A 116 -18.94 -27.95 -8.89
N GLY A 117 -17.67 -27.55 -9.06
CA GLY A 117 -16.94 -27.63 -10.32
C GLY A 117 -17.42 -26.64 -11.40
N ARG A 118 -18.26 -25.67 -11.03
CA ARG A 118 -18.76 -24.63 -11.93
C ARG A 118 -17.65 -23.62 -12.17
N ARG A 119 -17.41 -23.26 -13.43
CA ARG A 119 -16.34 -22.33 -13.83
C ARG A 119 -16.71 -20.85 -13.67
N CYS A 120 -18.00 -20.51 -13.66
CA CYS A 120 -18.45 -19.13 -13.60
C CYS A 120 -18.42 -18.60 -12.17
N ILE A 121 -17.55 -17.62 -11.96
CA ILE A 121 -17.58 -16.71 -10.81
C ILE A 121 -18.65 -15.65 -11.07
N PRO A 122 -19.51 -15.32 -10.09
CA PRO A 122 -20.45 -14.21 -10.22
C PRO A 122 -19.71 -12.89 -10.42
N GLU A 123 -20.11 -12.06 -11.39
CA GLU A 123 -19.54 -10.72 -11.61
C GLU A 123 -19.65 -9.86 -10.33
N GLU A 124 -20.77 -10.00 -9.61
CA GLU A 124 -21.00 -9.40 -8.29
C GLU A 124 -19.92 -9.76 -7.24
N PHE A 125 -19.30 -10.95 -7.36
CA PHE A 125 -18.25 -11.36 -6.43
C PHE A 125 -16.94 -10.61 -6.71
N GLU A 126 -16.56 -10.47 -7.99
CA GLU A 126 -15.37 -9.73 -8.40
C GLU A 126 -15.49 -8.23 -8.04
N GLU A 127 -16.64 -7.62 -8.37
CA GLU A 127 -16.95 -6.23 -8.03
C GLU A 127 -16.94 -5.98 -6.52
N GLY A 128 -17.53 -6.90 -5.74
CA GLY A 128 -17.55 -6.83 -4.29
C GLY A 128 -16.15 -6.86 -3.68
N ILE A 129 -15.27 -7.75 -4.16
CA ILE A 129 -13.88 -7.81 -3.71
C ILE A 129 -13.12 -6.53 -4.09
N GLN A 130 -13.35 -5.99 -5.30
CA GLN A 130 -12.72 -4.73 -5.73
C GLN A 130 -13.15 -3.54 -4.86
N ASN A 131 -14.44 -3.47 -4.47
CA ASN A 131 -14.94 -2.45 -3.55
C ASN A 131 -14.26 -2.54 -2.17
N ILE A 132 -14.10 -3.75 -1.64
CA ILE A 132 -13.43 -4.01 -0.36
C ILE A 132 -11.97 -3.54 -0.42
N LEU A 133 -11.24 -3.85 -1.50
CA LEU A 133 -9.86 -3.38 -1.68
C LEU A 133 -9.76 -1.85 -1.68
N MET A 134 -10.65 -1.17 -2.40
CA MET A 134 -10.70 0.29 -2.42
C MET A 134 -10.89 0.85 -1.00
N ARG A 135 -11.85 0.33 -0.25
CA ARG A 135 -12.12 0.78 1.13
C ARG A 135 -10.97 0.48 2.09
N LEU A 136 -10.33 -0.70 1.97
CA LEU A 136 -9.14 -1.03 2.77
C LEU A 136 -8.02 -0.03 2.54
N THR A 137 -7.77 0.40 1.30
CA THR A 137 -6.74 1.42 1.02
C THR A 137 -7.06 2.79 1.63
N GLN A 138 -8.32 3.10 1.87
CA GLN A 138 -8.75 4.37 2.46
C GLN A 138 -8.67 4.40 3.99
N VAL A 139 -8.46 3.26 4.66
CA VAL A 139 -8.35 3.25 6.12
C VAL A 139 -7.05 3.91 6.56
N LYS A 140 -7.16 4.95 7.38
CA LYS A 140 -6.04 5.73 7.90
C LYS A 140 -5.19 4.92 8.89
N THR A 141 -3.89 5.22 8.93
CA THR A 141 -2.91 4.54 9.79
C THR A 141 -2.20 5.45 10.80
N GLU A 142 -2.40 6.77 10.74
CA GLU A 142 -1.96 7.74 11.77
C GLU A 142 -0.48 7.67 12.20
N GLY A 143 0.42 7.31 11.32
CA GLY A 143 1.84 7.15 11.59
C GLY A 143 2.20 5.84 12.27
N LYS A 144 1.21 5.00 12.64
CA LYS A 144 1.41 3.82 13.48
C LYS A 144 1.79 2.58 12.67
N ALA A 145 2.95 2.01 12.99
CA ALA A 145 3.46 0.80 12.36
C ALA A 145 2.50 -0.40 12.52
N SER A 146 1.86 -0.53 13.70
CA SER A 146 0.84 -1.55 13.98
C SER A 146 -0.33 -1.52 12.99
N LEU A 147 -0.86 -0.33 12.70
CA LEU A 147 -1.99 -0.15 11.78
C LEU A 147 -1.60 -0.40 10.33
N ARG A 148 -0.43 0.10 9.89
CA ARG A 148 0.09 -0.15 8.54
C ARG A 148 0.27 -1.62 8.27
N LYS A 149 0.89 -2.34 9.20
CA LYS A 149 1.06 -3.79 9.14
C LYS A 149 -0.27 -4.54 9.11
N ALA A 150 -1.27 -4.14 9.91
CA ALA A 150 -2.60 -4.76 9.90
C ALA A 150 -3.31 -4.58 8.54
N ARG A 151 -3.31 -3.35 8.02
CA ARG A 151 -3.93 -3.02 6.73
C ARG A 151 -3.24 -3.76 5.60
N TYR A 152 -1.91 -3.76 5.58
CA TYR A 152 -1.11 -4.42 4.54
C TYR A 152 -1.32 -5.94 4.53
N ARG A 153 -1.27 -6.61 5.70
CA ARG A 153 -1.58 -8.04 5.83
C ARG A 153 -2.96 -8.38 5.26
N THR A 154 -3.95 -7.54 5.55
CA THR A 154 -5.33 -7.72 5.07
C THR A 154 -5.42 -7.52 3.57
N LEU A 155 -4.83 -6.45 3.03
CA LEU A 155 -4.75 -6.19 1.60
C LEU A 155 -4.11 -7.35 0.84
N THR A 156 -2.96 -7.86 1.29
CA THR A 156 -2.28 -9.00 0.66
C THR A 156 -3.21 -10.20 0.45
N LYS A 157 -4.00 -10.55 1.48
CA LYS A 157 -4.96 -11.65 1.39
C LYS A 157 -6.07 -11.38 0.39
N VAL A 158 -6.69 -10.20 0.46
CA VAL A 158 -7.82 -9.83 -0.40
C VAL A 158 -7.38 -9.68 -1.87
N LEU A 159 -6.17 -9.20 -2.14
CA LEU A 159 -5.61 -9.14 -3.50
C LEU A 159 -5.36 -10.52 -4.07
N ALA A 160 -4.80 -11.43 -3.27
CA ALA A 160 -4.61 -12.81 -3.71
C ALA A 160 -5.95 -13.42 -4.13
N ILE A 161 -7.03 -13.16 -3.37
CA ILE A 161 -8.38 -13.55 -3.75
C ILE A 161 -8.78 -12.91 -5.08
N GLN A 162 -8.65 -11.58 -5.23
CA GLN A 162 -9.00 -10.88 -6.48
C GLN A 162 -8.27 -11.48 -7.69
N GLU A 163 -6.95 -11.70 -7.59
CA GLU A 163 -6.16 -12.23 -8.70
C GLU A 163 -6.57 -13.65 -9.09
N ILE A 164 -6.88 -14.49 -8.10
CA ILE A 164 -7.39 -15.84 -8.36
C ILE A 164 -8.74 -15.75 -9.10
N LEU A 165 -9.61 -14.81 -8.73
CA LEU A 165 -10.90 -14.60 -9.42
C LEU A 165 -10.69 -14.09 -10.86
N GLU A 166 -9.85 -13.08 -11.07
CA GLU A 166 -9.55 -12.54 -12.41
C GLU A 166 -8.95 -13.60 -13.35
N ASN A 167 -8.05 -14.45 -12.84
CA ASN A 167 -7.44 -15.52 -13.61
C ASN A 167 -8.49 -16.54 -14.07
N CYS A 168 -9.50 -16.82 -13.24
CA CYS A 168 -10.61 -17.66 -13.64
C CYS A 168 -11.45 -17.03 -14.76
N SER A 169 -11.77 -15.74 -14.66
CA SER A 169 -12.51 -15.00 -15.68
C SER A 169 -11.77 -15.02 -17.03
N LYS A 170 -10.44 -14.84 -17.02
CA LYS A 170 -9.59 -14.93 -18.23
C LYS A 170 -9.57 -16.34 -18.84
N GLN A 171 -9.58 -17.38 -18.01
CA GLN A 171 -9.60 -18.78 -18.47
C GLN A 171 -10.96 -19.23 -19.00
N GLN A 172 -12.06 -18.65 -18.52
CA GLN A 172 -13.40 -18.87 -19.12
C GLN A 172 -13.43 -18.47 -20.60
N ILE A 173 -12.60 -17.50 -21.01
CA ILE A 173 -12.53 -17.00 -22.39
C ILE A 173 -11.73 -17.95 -23.29
N LEU A 174 -10.84 -18.81 -22.74
CA LEU A 174 -9.80 -19.50 -23.53
C LEU A 174 -9.83 -21.04 -23.57
N ALA A 175 -10.64 -21.77 -22.79
CA ALA A 175 -10.66 -23.23 -22.90
C ALA A 175 -12.01 -23.87 -22.56
N LEU A 176 -12.76 -24.36 -23.55
CA LEU A 176 -13.70 -25.46 -23.32
C LEU A 176 -12.87 -26.74 -23.03
N PRO A 177 -13.28 -27.63 -22.10
CA PRO A 177 -12.60 -28.90 -21.95
C PRO A 177 -12.60 -29.63 -23.29
N LEU A 178 -11.45 -30.21 -23.68
CA LEU A 178 -11.37 -31.02 -24.90
C LEU A 178 -12.40 -32.15 -24.81
N SER A 179 -12.98 -32.52 -25.96
CA SER A 179 -13.89 -33.67 -26.01
C SER A 179 -13.19 -34.91 -25.45
N THR A 180 -13.88 -35.65 -24.59
CA THR A 180 -13.39 -36.92 -24.04
C THR A 180 -13.07 -37.93 -25.13
N ASP A 181 -13.64 -37.76 -26.32
CA ASP A 181 -13.43 -38.63 -27.47
C ASP A 181 -12.11 -38.33 -28.21
N ALA A 182 -11.40 -37.26 -27.86
CA ALA A 182 -10.17 -36.85 -28.53
C ALA A 182 -8.94 -37.72 -28.16
N HIS A 183 -8.84 -38.16 -26.90
CA HIS A 183 -7.75 -39.02 -26.41
C HIS A 183 -8.07 -39.60 -25.01
N PRO A 184 -7.66 -40.83 -24.66
CA PRO A 184 -7.92 -41.42 -23.34
C PRO A 184 -7.46 -40.55 -22.16
N SER A 185 -6.32 -39.85 -22.32
CA SER A 185 -5.79 -38.94 -21.30
C SER A 185 -6.66 -37.70 -21.07
N VAL A 186 -7.51 -37.29 -22.02
CA VAL A 186 -8.36 -36.08 -21.88
C VAL A 186 -9.37 -36.25 -20.75
N SER A 187 -9.97 -37.45 -20.59
CA SER A 187 -10.87 -37.70 -19.46
C SER A 187 -10.17 -37.49 -18.12
N LYS A 188 -8.91 -37.95 -17.99
CA LYS A 188 -8.11 -37.74 -16.77
C LYS A 188 -7.74 -36.28 -16.56
N ILE A 189 -7.34 -35.56 -17.61
CA ILE A 189 -7.03 -34.11 -17.52
C ILE A 189 -8.28 -33.34 -17.09
N ASN A 190 -9.46 -33.67 -17.64
CA ASN A 190 -10.74 -33.06 -17.25
C ASN A 190 -11.08 -33.32 -15.77
N THR A 191 -10.84 -34.55 -15.27
CA THR A 191 -11.00 -34.87 -13.84
C THR A 191 -10.05 -34.08 -12.98
N VAL A 192 -8.76 -33.98 -13.34
CA VAL A 192 -7.79 -33.16 -12.60
C VAL A 192 -8.24 -31.69 -12.58
N MET A 193 -8.68 -31.14 -13.70
CA MET A 193 -9.19 -29.76 -13.77
C MET A 193 -10.37 -29.51 -12.81
N LEU A 194 -11.24 -30.50 -12.60
CA LEU A 194 -12.33 -30.40 -11.62
C LEU A 194 -11.77 -30.30 -10.19
N GLU A 195 -10.77 -31.11 -9.85
CA GLU A 195 -10.10 -31.06 -8.55
C GLU A 195 -9.32 -29.75 -8.36
N VAL A 196 -8.70 -29.21 -9.41
CA VAL A 196 -8.08 -27.87 -9.39
C VAL A 196 -9.12 -26.79 -9.07
N ASN A 197 -10.34 -26.89 -9.61
CA ASN A 197 -11.41 -25.94 -9.29
C ASN A 197 -11.84 -26.00 -7.82
N LYS A 198 -11.91 -27.19 -7.23
CA LYS A 198 -12.20 -27.36 -5.79
C LYS A 198 -11.06 -26.83 -4.93
N ALA A 199 -9.81 -27.14 -5.29
CA ALA A 199 -8.62 -26.65 -4.61
C ALA A 199 -8.55 -25.11 -4.66
N ARG A 200 -8.98 -24.49 -5.77
CA ARG A 200 -9.10 -23.03 -5.88
C ARG A 200 -10.11 -22.44 -4.91
N GLY A 201 -11.31 -23.03 -4.83
CA GLY A 201 -12.29 -22.63 -3.80
C GLY A 201 -11.71 -22.77 -2.40
N SER A 202 -11.04 -23.88 -2.11
CA SER A 202 -10.41 -24.13 -0.82
C SER A 202 -9.32 -23.08 -0.50
N LEU A 203 -8.53 -22.68 -1.50
CA LEU A 203 -7.51 -21.63 -1.38
C LEU A 203 -8.14 -20.27 -1.07
N ILE A 204 -9.18 -19.87 -1.81
CA ILE A 204 -9.88 -18.60 -1.56
C ILE A 204 -10.47 -18.58 -0.14
N ALA A 205 -11.09 -19.67 0.31
CA ALA A 205 -11.62 -19.76 1.66
C ALA A 205 -10.51 -19.71 2.73
N LEU A 206 -9.36 -20.32 2.46
CA LEU A 206 -8.20 -20.31 3.34
C LEU A 206 -7.58 -18.91 3.46
N LEU A 207 -7.44 -18.20 2.33
CA LEU A 207 -6.96 -16.81 2.29
C LEU A 207 -7.91 -15.86 3.04
N ALA A 208 -9.21 -16.06 2.91
CA ALA A 208 -10.22 -15.32 3.66
C ALA A 208 -10.27 -15.72 5.15
N GLY A 209 -9.79 -16.91 5.52
CA GLY A 209 -9.90 -17.44 6.88
C GLY A 209 -11.31 -17.91 7.23
N VAL A 210 -12.07 -18.38 6.24
CA VAL A 210 -13.45 -18.90 6.42
C VAL A 210 -13.46 -20.43 6.57
N ASN A 211 -12.39 -21.12 6.15
CA ASN A 211 -12.27 -22.57 6.25
C ASN A 211 -11.27 -22.98 7.35
N GLU A 212 -11.78 -23.68 8.37
CA GLU A 212 -10.97 -24.19 9.50
C GLU A 212 -10.42 -25.60 9.27
N CYS A 213 -10.88 -26.32 8.23
CA CYS A 213 -10.52 -27.72 8.00
C CYS A 213 -9.32 -27.90 7.06
N GLU A 214 -9.08 -26.92 6.19
CA GLU A 214 -8.00 -26.95 5.19
C GLU A 214 -6.76 -26.23 5.75
N THR A 215 -5.56 -26.69 5.37
CA THR A 215 -4.30 -25.99 5.72
C THR A 215 -3.49 -25.73 4.46
N TYR A 216 -2.64 -24.70 4.50
CA TYR A 216 -1.74 -24.35 3.38
C TYR A 216 -0.88 -25.55 2.96
N ARG A 217 -0.36 -26.31 3.94
CA ARG A 217 0.43 -27.53 3.71
C ARG A 217 -0.40 -28.62 3.03
N HIS A 218 -1.64 -28.85 3.48
CA HIS A 218 -2.50 -29.85 2.87
C HIS A 218 -2.79 -29.51 1.40
N LEU A 219 -3.20 -28.26 1.14
CA LEU A 219 -3.53 -27.82 -0.21
C LEU A 219 -2.31 -27.84 -1.14
N SER A 220 -1.12 -27.49 -0.63
CA SER A 220 0.14 -27.60 -1.37
C SER A 220 0.44 -29.05 -1.78
N CYS A 221 0.26 -30.00 -0.86
CA CYS A 221 0.40 -31.43 -1.16
C CYS A 221 -0.64 -31.90 -2.20
N VAL A 222 -1.90 -31.48 -2.08
CA VAL A 222 -2.97 -31.83 -3.05
C VAL A 222 -2.60 -31.32 -4.44
N LEU A 223 -2.29 -30.04 -4.58
CA LEU A 223 -1.92 -29.43 -5.87
C LEU A 223 -0.67 -30.07 -6.48
N SER A 224 0.35 -30.36 -5.66
CA SER A 224 1.56 -31.06 -6.12
C SER A 224 1.27 -32.49 -6.59
N GLY A 225 0.35 -33.20 -5.92
CA GLY A 225 -0.12 -34.51 -6.35
C GLY A 225 -0.84 -34.47 -7.71
N LEU A 226 -1.68 -33.45 -7.93
CA LEU A 226 -2.36 -33.26 -9.22
C LEU A 226 -1.37 -32.99 -10.37
N ILE A 227 -0.27 -32.29 -10.13
CA ILE A 227 0.81 -32.13 -11.13
C ILE A 227 1.42 -33.48 -11.47
N ALA A 228 1.75 -34.29 -10.45
CA ALA A 228 2.32 -35.62 -10.67
C ALA A 228 1.39 -36.55 -11.47
N ASP A 229 0.08 -36.49 -11.20
CA ASP A 229 -0.93 -37.23 -11.95
C ASP A 229 -0.99 -36.81 -13.42
N LEU A 230 -0.84 -35.51 -13.72
CA LEU A 230 -0.79 -34.99 -15.09
C LEU A 230 0.51 -35.41 -15.79
N ASP A 231 1.65 -35.34 -15.10
CA ASP A 231 2.96 -35.69 -15.66
C ASP A 231 3.07 -37.18 -16.00
N ALA A 232 2.36 -38.05 -15.27
CA ALA A 232 2.26 -39.48 -15.54
C ALA A 232 1.44 -39.82 -16.80
N LEU A 233 0.72 -38.86 -17.40
CA LEU A 233 -0.07 -39.08 -18.60
C LEU A 233 0.81 -39.13 -19.85
N ASP A 234 0.67 -40.21 -20.62
CA ASP A 234 1.20 -40.24 -21.98
C ASP A 234 0.30 -39.38 -22.90
N VAL A 235 0.93 -38.36 -23.47
CA VAL A 235 0.34 -37.42 -24.44
C VAL A 235 1.28 -37.27 -25.65
N SER A 236 2.12 -38.27 -25.90
CA SER A 236 2.99 -38.32 -27.07
C SER A 236 2.16 -38.33 -28.36
N GLY A 237 2.62 -37.63 -29.40
CA GLY A 237 1.93 -37.56 -30.69
C GLY A 237 0.69 -36.64 -30.77
N HIS A 238 0.12 -36.19 -29.65
CA HIS A 238 -1.08 -35.33 -29.63
C HIS A 238 -0.78 -33.92 -29.09
N VAL A 239 -0.50 -32.98 -29.99
CA VAL A 239 -0.10 -31.59 -29.63
C VAL A 239 -1.17 -30.86 -28.82
N GLU A 240 -2.44 -30.99 -29.21
CA GLU A 240 -3.56 -30.33 -28.54
C GLU A 240 -3.73 -30.82 -27.10
N VAL A 241 -3.65 -32.14 -26.88
CA VAL A 241 -3.77 -32.76 -25.54
C VAL A 241 -2.57 -32.37 -24.67
N ARG A 242 -1.37 -32.26 -25.25
CA ARG A 242 -0.18 -31.80 -24.55
C ARG A 242 -0.28 -30.34 -24.11
N ASN A 243 -0.78 -29.47 -24.99
CA ASN A 243 -1.01 -28.07 -24.67
C ASN A 243 -2.06 -27.93 -23.58
N TYR A 244 -3.17 -28.67 -23.69
CA TYR A 244 -4.22 -28.67 -22.67
C TYR A 244 -3.70 -29.12 -21.30
N ARG A 245 -2.92 -30.22 -21.25
CA ARG A 245 -2.24 -30.64 -20.02
C ARG A 245 -1.33 -29.54 -19.46
N LYS A 246 -0.53 -28.89 -20.32
CA LYS A 246 0.39 -27.82 -19.92
C LYS A 246 -0.35 -26.62 -19.32
N GLU A 247 -1.47 -26.24 -19.90
CA GLU A 247 -2.33 -25.17 -19.38
C GLU A 247 -2.86 -25.50 -17.98
N VAL A 248 -3.31 -26.73 -17.74
CA VAL A 248 -3.77 -27.17 -16.41
C VAL A 248 -2.62 -27.17 -15.40
N VAL A 249 -1.42 -27.61 -15.79
CA VAL A 249 -0.22 -27.53 -14.93
C VAL A 249 0.15 -26.08 -14.61
N GLU A 250 0.07 -25.18 -15.59
CA GLU A 250 0.32 -23.75 -15.38
C GLU A 250 -0.68 -23.14 -14.39
N GLU A 251 -1.95 -23.54 -14.47
CA GLU A 251 -2.97 -23.13 -13.52
C GLU A 251 -2.67 -23.62 -12.10
N ILE A 252 -2.27 -24.87 -11.93
CA ILE A 252 -1.86 -25.40 -10.62
C ILE A 252 -0.68 -24.61 -10.05
N ASN A 253 0.34 -24.34 -10.88
CA ASN A 253 1.49 -23.54 -10.48
C ASN A 253 1.11 -22.10 -10.11
N ASN A 254 0.08 -21.52 -10.74
CA ASN A 254 -0.42 -20.21 -10.34
C ASN A 254 -1.08 -20.24 -8.96
N LEU A 255 -1.85 -21.28 -8.64
CA LEU A 255 -2.45 -21.43 -7.31
C LEU A 255 -1.41 -21.67 -6.22
N LEU A 256 -0.38 -22.48 -6.49
CA LEU A 256 0.72 -22.76 -5.55
C LEU A 256 1.43 -21.48 -5.08
N LYS A 257 1.58 -20.46 -5.93
CA LYS A 257 2.21 -19.17 -5.58
C LYS A 257 1.55 -18.45 -4.40
N TYR A 258 0.26 -18.67 -4.18
CA TYR A 258 -0.48 -18.02 -3.09
C TYR A 258 -0.43 -18.81 -1.78
N LEU A 259 0.08 -20.05 -1.79
CA LEU A 259 0.16 -20.88 -0.60
C LEU A 259 1.35 -20.54 0.31
N ASP A 260 2.34 -19.81 -0.21
CA ASP A 260 3.52 -19.35 0.55
C ASP A 260 3.23 -18.09 1.39
N LEU A 261 2.05 -17.46 1.22
CA LEU A 261 1.69 -16.18 1.85
C LEU A 261 1.58 -16.23 3.38
N GLU A 262 1.27 -17.38 3.99
CA GLU A 262 1.06 -17.45 5.45
C GLU A 262 2.35 -17.76 6.24
N GLU A 263 3.29 -18.53 5.67
CA GLU A 263 4.61 -18.71 6.29
C GLU A 263 5.39 -17.39 6.31
N GLU A 264 5.26 -16.56 5.26
CA GLU A 264 5.81 -15.21 5.21
C GLU A 264 5.16 -14.25 6.22
N ALA A 265 3.85 -14.38 6.49
CA ALA A 265 3.11 -13.50 7.41
C ALA A 265 3.42 -13.69 8.90
N ARG A 266 3.85 -14.90 9.28
CA ARG A 266 4.23 -15.25 10.67
C ARG A 266 5.57 -14.66 11.08
N PHE A 267 6.49 -14.44 10.13
CA PHE A 267 7.73 -13.73 10.41
C PHE A 267 7.52 -12.23 10.18
N THR A 268 7.48 -11.49 11.28
CA THR A 268 7.15 -10.07 11.38
C THR A 268 8.06 -9.12 10.59
N SER A 269 9.08 -9.62 9.88
CA SER A 269 9.99 -8.87 9.01
C SER A 269 9.60 -8.82 7.53
N ALA A 270 8.81 -9.78 7.01
CA ALA A 270 8.45 -9.81 5.58
C ALA A 270 7.42 -8.73 5.18
N TYR A 271 6.68 -8.20 6.16
CA TYR A 271 5.65 -7.17 5.98
C TYR A 271 6.11 -5.78 6.43
N ASP A 272 7.40 -5.64 6.78
CA ASP A 272 8.01 -4.33 7.06
C ASP A 272 8.34 -3.65 5.74
N LEU A 273 7.36 -2.91 5.18
CA LEU A 273 7.53 -2.17 3.92
C LEU A 273 8.76 -1.24 3.93
N ALA A 274 9.21 -0.78 5.10
CA ALA A 274 10.42 0.03 5.23
C ALA A 274 11.70 -0.73 4.84
N LYS A 275 11.67 -2.07 4.79
CA LYS A 275 12.77 -2.92 4.34
C LYS A 275 12.59 -3.46 2.92
N ASN A 276 11.43 -3.23 2.30
CA ASN A 276 11.19 -3.63 0.91
C ASN A 276 12.03 -2.75 -0.02
N GLN A 277 12.81 -3.39 -0.91
CA GLN A 277 13.75 -2.67 -1.78
C GLN A 277 13.06 -1.67 -2.71
N SER A 278 11.85 -1.98 -3.19
CA SER A 278 11.07 -1.06 -4.03
C SER A 278 10.61 0.17 -3.26
N ILE A 279 10.12 0.00 -2.03
CA ILE A 279 9.73 1.13 -1.17
C ILE A 279 10.96 1.96 -0.78
N VAL A 280 12.08 1.33 -0.42
CA VAL A 280 13.33 2.03 -0.11
C VAL A 280 13.79 2.87 -1.32
N LYS A 281 13.73 2.32 -2.53
CA LYS A 281 14.04 3.06 -3.77
C LYS A 281 13.08 4.22 -4.01
N ILE A 282 11.77 4.02 -3.80
CA ILE A 282 10.76 5.07 -3.93
C ILE A 282 11.03 6.21 -2.93
N GLU A 283 11.30 5.90 -1.67
CA GLU A 283 11.57 6.91 -0.63
C GLU A 283 12.88 7.66 -0.88
N PHE A 284 13.91 6.99 -1.40
CA PHE A 284 15.12 7.66 -1.87
C PHE A 284 14.81 8.69 -2.96
N ILE A 285 13.99 8.31 -3.95
CA ILE A 285 13.59 9.21 -5.04
C ILE A 285 12.74 10.38 -4.52
N ARG A 286 11.78 10.12 -3.62
CA ARG A 286 10.95 11.16 -3.00
C ARG A 286 11.79 12.15 -2.20
N LYS A 287 12.75 11.66 -1.42
CA LYS A 287 13.70 12.52 -0.69
C LYS A 287 14.48 13.41 -1.64
N ARG A 288 15.03 12.85 -2.73
CA ARG A 288 15.76 13.64 -3.73
C ARG A 288 14.88 14.68 -4.42
N SER A 289 13.65 14.33 -4.76
CA SER A 289 12.65 15.25 -5.32
C SER A 289 12.33 16.39 -4.33
N ALA A 290 12.20 16.09 -3.05
CA ALA A 290 11.94 17.08 -2.01
C ALA A 290 13.09 18.08 -1.86
N GLU A 291 14.35 17.62 -1.95
CA GLU A 291 15.54 18.50 -1.96
C GLU A 291 15.54 19.45 -3.17
N ILE A 292 15.25 18.92 -4.37
CA ILE A 292 15.16 19.74 -5.59
C ILE A 292 14.02 20.76 -5.47
N LYS A 293 12.85 20.32 -5.00
CA LYS A 293 11.69 21.19 -4.73
C LYS A 293 12.05 22.33 -3.78
N ALA A 294 12.68 22.03 -2.64
CA ALA A 294 13.08 23.05 -1.67
C ALA A 294 14.02 24.08 -2.31
N CYS A 295 15.02 23.62 -3.06
CA CYS A 295 15.95 24.48 -3.80
C CYS A 295 15.23 25.39 -4.80
N ILE A 296 14.20 24.89 -5.50
CA ILE A 296 13.41 25.69 -6.46
C ILE A 296 12.58 26.76 -5.72
N LEU A 297 11.96 26.41 -4.60
CA LEU A 297 11.11 27.31 -3.83
C LEU A 297 11.91 28.43 -3.14
N GLU A 298 13.13 28.14 -2.68
CA GLU A 298 14.03 29.11 -2.03
C GLU A 298 14.65 30.12 -3.00
N LYS A 299 15.06 29.68 -4.21
CA LYS A 299 15.81 30.50 -5.18
C LYS A 299 14.95 31.46 -5.99
N GLY A 300 13.71 31.71 -5.57
CA GLY A 300 12.69 32.37 -6.36
C GLY A 300 13.17 33.64 -7.07
N HIS A 301 13.42 33.53 -8.38
CA HIS A 301 13.42 34.58 -9.44
C HIS A 301 14.66 34.68 -10.35
N ASN A 302 15.72 33.85 -10.22
CA ASN A 302 16.84 33.84 -11.20
C ASN A 302 16.86 32.54 -12.04
N ILE A 303 16.14 32.58 -13.18
CA ILE A 303 15.61 31.42 -13.92
C ILE A 303 16.17 31.41 -15.36
N SER A 304 17.47 31.14 -15.54
CA SER A 304 17.98 30.86 -16.90
C SER A 304 18.95 29.67 -16.95
N ASP A 305 19.83 29.53 -15.97
CA ASP A 305 20.84 28.44 -15.99
C ASP A 305 20.48 27.22 -15.11
N ILE A 306 19.51 27.36 -14.19
CA ILE A 306 19.19 26.33 -13.18
C ILE A 306 18.04 25.39 -13.62
N HIS A 307 17.20 25.78 -14.59
CA HIS A 307 15.97 25.03 -14.92
C HIS A 307 16.20 23.83 -15.82
N VAL A 308 17.15 23.90 -16.75
CA VAL A 308 17.42 22.79 -17.68
C VAL A 308 17.99 21.58 -16.93
N GLY A 309 18.95 21.81 -16.02
CA GLY A 309 19.56 20.76 -15.21
C GLY A 309 18.60 20.13 -14.20
N THR A 310 17.85 20.95 -13.46
CA THR A 310 16.90 20.47 -12.44
C THR A 310 15.70 19.74 -13.05
N LYS A 311 15.16 20.23 -14.17
CA LYS A 311 14.09 19.55 -14.90
C LYS A 311 14.55 18.21 -15.50
N SER A 312 15.75 18.15 -16.09
CA SER A 312 16.32 16.90 -16.58
C SER A 312 16.53 15.89 -15.45
N GLU A 313 16.96 16.36 -14.27
CA GLU A 313 17.11 15.50 -13.09
C GLU A 313 15.77 14.94 -12.62
N LEU A 314 14.73 15.78 -12.52
CA LEU A 314 13.37 15.34 -12.17
C LEU A 314 12.81 14.32 -13.19
N GLN A 315 13.06 14.51 -14.49
CA GLN A 315 12.69 13.52 -15.51
C GLN A 315 13.46 12.20 -15.36
N GLY A 316 14.73 12.26 -14.94
CA GLY A 316 15.51 11.09 -14.56
C GLY A 316 14.90 10.35 -13.36
N LEU A 317 14.35 11.08 -12.37
CA LEU A 317 13.64 10.48 -11.24
C LEU A 317 12.35 9.77 -11.67
N ILE A 318 11.58 10.32 -12.63
CA ILE A 318 10.42 9.63 -13.21
C ILE A 318 10.83 8.31 -13.87
N THR A 319 11.90 8.34 -14.67
CA THR A 319 12.42 7.12 -15.32
C THR A 319 12.82 6.06 -14.28
N GLN A 320 13.48 6.47 -13.19
CA GLN A 320 13.84 5.57 -12.09
C GLN A 320 12.62 5.01 -11.35
N LEU A 321 11.53 5.78 -11.23
CA LEU A 321 10.26 5.32 -10.66
C LEU A 321 9.58 4.30 -11.56
N ASP A 322 9.57 4.49 -12.88
CA ASP A 322 8.99 3.56 -13.84
C ASP A 322 9.67 2.19 -13.82
N GLU A 323 10.97 2.16 -13.56
CA GLU A 323 11.78 0.95 -13.37
C GLU A 323 11.58 0.24 -12.01
N VAL A 324 10.90 0.86 -11.05
CA VAL A 324 10.64 0.21 -9.76
C VAL A 324 9.74 -1.00 -9.98
N SER A 325 10.22 -2.18 -9.57
CA SER A 325 9.39 -3.38 -9.55
C SER A 325 8.26 -3.19 -8.56
N VAL A 326 7.06 -3.07 -9.09
CA VAL A 326 5.86 -2.93 -8.28
C VAL A 326 5.27 -4.28 -7.90
N GLU A 327 5.69 -5.32 -8.64
CA GLU A 327 5.11 -6.66 -8.59
C GLU A 327 3.57 -6.53 -8.66
N LYS A 328 2.83 -7.29 -7.87
CA LYS A 328 1.38 -7.15 -7.78
C LYS A 328 0.90 -6.43 -6.51
N ASN A 329 1.83 -5.78 -5.81
CA ASN A 329 1.56 -5.17 -4.52
C ASN A 329 0.94 -3.77 -4.70
N PRO A 330 -0.35 -3.54 -4.35
CA PRO A 330 -1.01 -2.26 -4.52
C PRO A 330 -0.43 -1.17 -3.64
N CYS A 331 0.21 -1.51 -2.51
CA CYS A 331 0.86 -0.52 -1.68
C CYS A 331 2.10 0.03 -2.39
N ILE A 332 2.89 -0.81 -3.07
CA ILE A 332 4.02 -0.36 -3.90
C ILE A 332 3.50 0.37 -5.15
N ARG A 333 2.36 -0.06 -5.74
CA ARG A 333 1.72 0.67 -6.87
C ARG A 333 1.34 2.07 -6.45
N GLU A 334 0.68 2.19 -5.31
CA GLU A 334 0.23 3.48 -4.80
C GLU A 334 1.40 4.35 -4.34
N ALA A 335 2.42 3.75 -3.70
CA ALA A 335 3.70 4.40 -3.37
C ALA A 335 4.33 5.05 -4.60
N ARG A 336 4.52 4.26 -5.66
CA ARG A 336 5.10 4.71 -6.92
C ARG A 336 4.22 5.77 -7.57
N ARG A 337 2.90 5.56 -7.62
CA ARG A 337 1.95 6.51 -8.22
C ARG A 337 2.04 7.87 -7.53
N ARG A 338 2.02 7.92 -6.19
CA ARG A 338 2.15 9.17 -5.43
C ARG A 338 3.50 9.84 -5.65
N ALA A 339 4.59 9.09 -5.64
CA ALA A 339 5.92 9.61 -5.93
C ALA A 339 6.01 10.20 -7.36
N VAL A 340 5.41 9.54 -8.36
CA VAL A 340 5.32 10.06 -9.73
C VAL A 340 4.55 11.37 -9.76
N VAL A 341 3.38 11.43 -9.11
CA VAL A 341 2.57 12.67 -9.06
C VAL A 341 3.31 13.81 -8.36
N GLU A 342 4.03 13.53 -7.27
CA GLU A 342 4.88 14.52 -6.58
C GLU A 342 5.95 15.11 -7.51
N VAL A 343 6.74 14.25 -8.17
CA VAL A 343 7.79 14.68 -9.10
C VAL A 343 7.19 15.44 -10.29
N GLN A 344 6.11 14.91 -10.87
CA GLN A 344 5.44 15.51 -12.02
C GLN A 344 4.84 16.88 -11.70
N THR A 345 4.39 17.11 -10.46
CA THR A 345 3.88 18.41 -10.01
C THR A 345 4.98 19.46 -9.89
N VAL A 346 6.20 19.06 -9.50
CA VAL A 346 7.36 19.97 -9.51
C VAL A 346 7.76 20.30 -10.94
N ILE A 347 7.75 19.33 -11.86
CA ILE A 347 8.02 19.56 -13.29
C ILE A 347 6.99 20.52 -13.89
N SER A 348 5.70 20.30 -13.62
CA SER A 348 4.63 21.15 -14.17
C SER A 348 4.69 22.59 -13.66
N TYR A 349 5.16 22.79 -12.42
CA TYR A 349 5.44 24.12 -11.88
C TYR A 349 6.56 24.83 -12.64
N ILE A 350 7.67 24.13 -12.91
CA ILE A 350 8.79 24.66 -13.71
C ILE A 350 8.29 25.03 -15.11
N ASP A 351 7.57 24.11 -15.78
CA ASP A 351 7.07 24.31 -17.14
C ASP A 351 6.18 25.55 -17.25
N LEU A 352 5.31 25.75 -16.26
CA LEU A 352 4.44 26.91 -16.22
C LEU A 352 5.22 28.21 -15.97
N LYS A 353 6.18 28.22 -15.04
CA LYS A 353 7.03 29.40 -14.80
C LYS A 353 7.83 29.77 -16.04
N GLU A 354 8.45 28.81 -16.72
CA GLU A 354 9.16 29.04 -17.98
C GLU A 354 8.22 29.57 -19.07
N ALA A 355 6.99 29.05 -19.18
CA ALA A 355 6.02 29.50 -20.17
C ALA A 355 5.58 30.96 -19.92
N LEU A 356 5.37 31.33 -18.64
CA LEU A 356 5.03 32.70 -18.24
C LEU A 356 6.17 33.69 -18.52
N GLU A 357 7.43 33.28 -18.30
CA GLU A 357 8.60 34.11 -18.59
C GLU A 357 8.85 34.29 -20.08
N ARG A 358 8.74 33.20 -20.87
CA ARG A 358 8.82 33.29 -22.35
C ARG A 358 7.78 34.27 -22.89
N ARG A 359 6.57 34.26 -22.32
CA ARG A 359 5.52 35.21 -22.67
C ARG A 359 5.89 36.64 -22.30
N LEU A 360 6.41 36.88 -21.09
CA LEU A 360 6.85 38.20 -20.64
C LEU A 360 7.96 38.77 -21.56
N GLY A 361 8.90 37.91 -21.99
CA GLY A 361 9.94 38.27 -22.95
C GLY A 361 9.41 38.52 -24.37
N ALA A 362 8.40 37.77 -24.81
CA ALA A 362 7.81 37.88 -26.15
C ALA A 362 6.83 39.05 -26.32
N CYS A 363 6.18 39.53 -25.24
CA CYS A 363 5.28 40.69 -25.28
C CYS A 363 5.94 42.00 -25.76
N ASN A 364 7.26 42.03 -25.93
CA ASN A 364 7.99 43.17 -26.49
C ASN A 364 7.95 43.23 -28.03
N GLN A 365 7.45 42.20 -28.74
CA GLN A 365 7.44 42.14 -30.20
C GLN A 365 6.16 41.48 -30.76
N THR A 366 5.20 42.32 -31.20
CA THR A 366 4.09 42.08 -32.18
C THR A 366 2.68 41.62 -31.74
N ASN A 367 1.68 42.30 -32.37
CA ASN A 367 0.22 42.11 -32.53
C ASN A 367 -0.74 42.13 -31.32
N PRO A 368 -1.94 42.75 -31.45
CA PRO A 368 -2.96 42.75 -30.41
C PRO A 368 -3.52 41.34 -30.22
N GLU A 369 -3.18 40.74 -29.08
CA GLU A 369 -3.67 39.44 -28.65
C GLU A 369 -5.16 39.50 -28.31
N HIS A 370 -5.90 38.42 -28.60
CA HIS A 370 -7.32 38.36 -28.28
C HIS A 370 -7.54 38.47 -26.76
N PRO A 371 -8.51 39.28 -26.27
CA PRO A 371 -8.73 39.50 -24.84
C PRO A 371 -8.97 38.23 -24.02
N SER A 372 -9.60 37.21 -24.63
CA SER A 372 -9.81 35.91 -23.98
C SER A 372 -8.49 35.17 -23.73
N HIS A 373 -7.54 35.21 -24.69
CA HIS A 373 -6.23 34.60 -24.52
C HIS A 373 -5.44 35.31 -23.41
N ALA A 374 -5.42 36.64 -23.39
CA ALA A 374 -4.78 37.41 -22.32
C ALA A 374 -5.35 37.09 -20.92
N THR A 375 -6.67 36.90 -20.83
CA THR A 375 -7.34 36.51 -19.58
C THR A 375 -6.93 35.12 -19.12
N VAL A 376 -6.84 34.13 -20.02
CA VAL A 376 -6.36 32.77 -19.69
C VAL A 376 -4.95 32.83 -19.09
N TRP A 377 -4.06 33.63 -19.67
CA TRP A 377 -2.69 33.78 -19.17
C TRP A 377 -2.60 34.49 -17.81
N LYS A 378 -3.52 35.42 -17.53
CA LYS A 378 -3.64 36.01 -16.19
C LYS A 378 -4.01 34.95 -15.15
N VAL A 379 -4.98 34.08 -15.48
CA VAL A 379 -5.37 32.95 -14.62
C VAL A 379 -4.21 31.96 -14.43
N LEU A 380 -3.48 31.63 -15.50
CA LEU A 380 -2.27 30.80 -15.42
C LEU A 380 -1.20 31.39 -14.50
N GLY A 381 -1.04 32.72 -14.49
CA GLY A 381 -0.20 33.41 -13.50
C GLY A 381 -0.64 33.15 -12.06
N SER A 382 -1.94 33.33 -11.77
CA SER A 382 -2.51 33.04 -10.45
C SER A 382 -2.38 31.55 -10.06
N LEU A 383 -2.59 30.62 -11.00
CA LEU A 383 -2.39 29.18 -10.77
C LEU A 383 -0.93 28.85 -10.45
N SER A 384 0.03 29.54 -11.06
CA SER A 384 1.45 29.36 -10.76
C SER A 384 1.78 29.72 -9.30
N ASP A 385 1.19 30.80 -8.79
CA ASP A 385 1.39 31.23 -7.41
C ASP A 385 0.67 30.30 -6.42
N LEU A 386 -0.56 29.89 -6.74
CA LEU A 386 -1.30 28.89 -5.95
C LEU A 386 -0.55 27.54 -5.91
N GLN A 387 0.02 27.09 -7.03
CA GLN A 387 0.80 25.86 -7.06
C GLN A 387 2.05 25.95 -6.18
N LYS A 388 2.70 27.11 -6.11
CA LYS A 388 3.83 27.34 -5.18
C LYS A 388 3.39 27.16 -3.73
N GLU A 389 2.24 27.71 -3.36
CA GLU A 389 1.66 27.56 -2.02
C GLU A 389 1.29 26.09 -1.74
N VAL A 390 0.67 25.39 -2.70
CA VAL A 390 0.33 23.97 -2.59
C VAL A 390 1.58 23.09 -2.48
N LEU A 391 2.66 23.38 -3.20
CA LEU A 391 3.93 22.66 -3.09
C LEU A 391 4.55 22.78 -1.68
N SER A 392 4.33 23.92 -1.02
CA SER A 392 4.84 24.27 0.31
C SER A 392 3.90 23.86 1.46
N PHE A 393 2.64 23.54 1.16
CA PHE A 393 1.65 23.14 2.15
C PHE A 393 2.03 21.81 2.84
N ASP A 394 1.85 21.71 4.15
CA ASP A 394 2.21 20.51 4.94
C ASP A 394 1.17 20.25 6.04
N GLY A 395 -0.12 20.36 5.66
CA GLY A 395 -1.25 20.24 6.57
C GLY A 395 -2.22 19.13 6.17
N ASN A 396 -3.35 19.04 6.87
CA ASN A 396 -4.44 18.11 6.60
C ASN A 396 -5.66 18.82 6.00
N ARG A 397 -6.69 18.04 5.66
CA ARG A 397 -7.93 18.55 5.03
C ARG A 397 -8.77 19.48 5.93
N ALA A 398 -8.63 19.38 7.26
CA ALA A 398 -9.34 20.23 8.21
C ALA A 398 -8.63 21.58 8.43
N ASP A 399 -7.41 21.75 7.93
CA ASP A 399 -6.67 23.00 8.10
C ASP A 399 -7.31 24.12 7.28
N LYS A 400 -7.44 25.30 7.90
CA LYS A 400 -7.94 26.52 7.23
C LYS A 400 -7.16 26.84 5.96
N ASN A 401 -5.87 26.49 5.92
CA ASN A 401 -5.02 26.69 4.76
C ASN A 401 -5.40 25.77 3.59
N TYR A 402 -5.78 24.51 3.84
CA TYR A 402 -6.29 23.62 2.80
C TYR A 402 -7.57 24.19 2.21
N ILE A 403 -8.55 24.52 3.06
CA ILE A 403 -9.86 25.04 2.64
C ILE A 403 -9.68 26.31 1.80
N ARG A 404 -8.81 27.23 2.22
CA ARG A 404 -8.49 28.44 1.45
C ARG A 404 -7.89 28.11 0.08
N LEU A 405 -6.94 27.18 0.01
CA LEU A 405 -6.30 26.82 -1.26
C LEU A 405 -7.28 26.13 -2.22
N GLU A 406 -8.11 25.22 -1.71
CA GLU A 406 -9.19 24.56 -2.46
C GLU A 406 -10.19 25.60 -3.02
N GLU A 407 -10.62 26.55 -2.20
CA GLU A 407 -11.52 27.64 -2.61
C GLU A 407 -10.89 28.52 -3.69
N LEU A 408 -9.64 28.95 -3.51
CA LEU A 408 -8.94 29.80 -4.49
C LEU A 408 -8.74 29.10 -5.83
N LEU A 409 -8.42 27.79 -5.82
CA LEU A 409 -8.29 26.97 -7.03
C LEU A 409 -9.65 26.78 -7.72
N THR A 410 -10.72 26.54 -6.95
CA THR A 410 -12.09 26.44 -7.47
C THR A 410 -12.52 27.76 -8.12
N ASN A 411 -12.17 28.90 -7.51
CA ASN A 411 -12.43 30.21 -8.10
C ASN A 411 -11.67 30.42 -9.43
N GLN A 412 -10.46 29.88 -9.59
CA GLN A 412 -9.76 29.92 -10.89
C GLN A 412 -10.46 29.07 -11.95
N LEU A 413 -11.02 27.90 -11.59
CA LEU A 413 -11.82 27.08 -12.51
C LEU A 413 -13.06 27.83 -13.00
N LEU A 414 -13.81 28.46 -12.08
CA LEU A 414 -14.96 29.29 -12.43
C LEU A 414 -14.58 30.47 -13.33
N ALA A 415 -13.43 31.10 -13.07
CA ALA A 415 -12.91 32.17 -13.91
C ALA A 415 -12.56 31.66 -15.32
N LEU A 416 -12.00 30.45 -15.46
CA LEU A 416 -11.73 29.85 -16.77
C LEU A 416 -13.02 29.51 -17.53
N ASP A 417 -14.04 29.00 -16.84
CA ASP A 417 -15.33 28.66 -17.45
C ASP A 417 -16.07 29.90 -17.97
N ALA A 418 -15.91 31.04 -17.29
CA ALA A 418 -16.48 32.32 -17.71
C ALA A 418 -15.82 32.93 -18.97
N ILE A 419 -14.65 32.42 -19.39
CA ILE A 419 -13.96 32.92 -20.59
C ILE A 419 -14.65 32.37 -21.84
N ASP A 420 -15.28 33.26 -22.61
CA ASP A 420 -15.78 32.96 -23.94
C ASP A 420 -14.66 33.12 -24.99
N PRO A 421 -14.22 32.03 -25.64
CA PRO A 421 -13.16 32.10 -26.64
C PRO A 421 -13.60 32.72 -27.98
N GLN A 422 -14.88 33.06 -28.18
CA GLN A 422 -15.38 33.76 -29.39
C GLN A 422 -14.91 33.12 -30.72
N GLY A 423 -14.76 31.79 -30.73
CA GLY A 423 -14.31 31.03 -31.90
C GLY A 423 -12.80 30.90 -32.08
N ASP A 424 -11.95 31.58 -31.29
CA ASP A 424 -10.48 31.44 -31.37
C ASP A 424 -10.02 30.09 -30.81
N ASP A 425 -9.54 29.21 -31.69
CA ASP A 425 -9.09 27.87 -31.32
C ASP A 425 -7.85 27.88 -30.41
N ARG A 426 -7.01 28.91 -30.50
CA ARG A 426 -5.86 29.07 -29.59
C ARG A 426 -6.33 29.34 -28.16
N SER A 427 -7.29 30.25 -27.99
CA SER A 427 -7.91 30.52 -26.69
C SER A 427 -8.68 29.33 -26.13
N LYS A 428 -9.36 28.53 -26.98
CA LYS A 428 -10.03 27.29 -26.56
C LYS A 428 -9.05 26.28 -25.99
N GLU A 429 -7.95 26.02 -26.70
CA GLU A 429 -6.96 25.03 -26.27
C GLU A 429 -6.19 25.51 -25.03
N ALA A 430 -5.80 26.80 -24.99
CA ALA A 430 -5.16 27.39 -23.81
C ALA A 430 -6.06 27.30 -22.57
N ARG A 431 -7.36 27.59 -22.71
CA ARG A 431 -8.34 27.43 -21.62
C ARG A 431 -8.44 25.98 -21.15
N LYS A 432 -8.53 25.02 -22.09
CA LYS A 432 -8.59 23.59 -21.79
C LYS A 432 -7.35 23.11 -21.03
N GLN A 433 -6.17 23.59 -21.42
CA GLN A 433 -4.91 23.30 -20.74
C GLN A 433 -4.88 23.91 -19.34
N ALA A 434 -5.33 25.15 -19.18
CA ALA A 434 -5.42 25.81 -17.87
C ALA A 434 -6.40 25.07 -16.92
N VAL A 435 -7.54 24.59 -17.42
CA VAL A 435 -8.50 23.79 -16.62
C VAL A 435 -7.86 22.47 -16.17
N LYS A 436 -7.19 21.75 -17.07
CA LYS A 436 -6.44 20.53 -16.71
C LYS A 436 -5.38 20.83 -15.64
N PHE A 437 -4.68 21.95 -15.77
CA PHE A 437 -3.65 22.36 -14.84
C PHE A 437 -4.21 22.65 -13.44
N ALA A 438 -5.31 23.42 -13.36
CA ALA A 438 -6.01 23.68 -12.09
C ALA A 438 -6.50 22.39 -11.43
N ASN A 439 -7.11 21.47 -12.19
CA ASN A 439 -7.55 20.17 -11.68
C ASN A 439 -6.39 19.30 -11.19
N ASN A 440 -5.23 19.35 -11.86
CA ASN A 440 -4.04 18.64 -11.41
C ASN A 440 -3.52 19.20 -10.08
N ILE A 441 -3.55 20.53 -9.89
CA ILE A 441 -3.16 21.15 -8.62
C ILE A 441 -4.13 20.74 -7.49
N LEU A 442 -5.44 20.76 -7.75
CA LEU A 442 -6.46 20.31 -6.79
C LEU A 442 -6.24 18.84 -6.42
N SER A 443 -6.12 17.96 -7.41
CA SER A 443 -5.87 16.54 -7.19
C SER A 443 -4.59 16.27 -6.39
N TYR A 444 -3.54 17.07 -6.61
CA TYR A 444 -2.31 16.98 -5.83
C TYR A 444 -2.48 17.49 -4.39
N LEU A 445 -3.22 18.59 -4.19
CA LEU A 445 -3.55 19.09 -2.85
C LEU A 445 -4.36 18.06 -2.05
N ASP A 446 -5.33 17.41 -2.69
CA ASP A 446 -6.08 16.29 -2.12
C ASP A 446 -5.17 15.11 -1.79
N MET A 447 -4.29 14.72 -2.72
CA MET A 447 -3.34 13.62 -2.50
C MET A 447 -2.36 13.91 -1.36
N LYS A 448 -1.92 15.16 -1.18
CA LYS A 448 -1.04 15.58 -0.08
C LYS A 448 -1.73 15.59 1.27
N THR A 449 -3.02 15.90 1.30
CA THR A 449 -3.83 15.83 2.53
C THR A 449 -4.37 14.44 2.80
N ASP A 450 -4.31 13.55 1.81
CA ASP A 450 -4.58 12.14 1.97
C ASP A 450 -3.42 11.48 2.72
N GLU A 451 -3.66 11.18 4.00
CA GLU A 451 -2.73 10.60 4.97
C GLU A 451 -2.42 9.13 4.61
N TRP A 452 -1.81 8.93 3.45
CA TRP A 452 -1.28 7.63 3.04
C TRP A 452 0.11 7.44 3.58
N GLU A 453 0.27 6.31 4.24
CA GLU A 453 1.52 5.83 4.78
C GLU A 453 1.64 4.35 4.43
N TYR A 454 2.86 3.82 4.28
CA TYR A 454 3.06 2.41 3.89
C TYR A 454 2.71 1.41 4.98
#